data_AF-A0A3L7T0S1-F1
#
_entry.id   AF-A0A3L7T0S1-F1
#
_cell.length_a   1.000
_cell.length_b   1.000
_cell.length_c   1.000
_cell.angle_alpha   90.00
_cell.angle_beta   90.00
_cell.angle_gamma   90.00
#
_symmetry.space_group_name_H-M   'P 1'
#
loop_
_entity.id
_entity.type
_entity.pdbx_description
1 polymer ?
#
loop_
_entity_poly.entity_id
_entity_poly.type
_entity_poly.pdbx_seq_one_letter_code
_entity_poly.pdbx_strand_id
1 'polypeptide(L)'
;MPAKKKPSNKPPTSAELVKEACRRIRLARSLWDAHKNAACRAERAKAMELYERLTHEQREQVPEQLRVWLRYRSEKYFGDHTTPPGG
;
A
#
# COMPACT_ATOMS: atom_id res chain seq x y z
N MET A 1 -6.32 -5.14 -28.85
CA MET A 1 -4.89 -4.73 -28.86
C MET A 1 -4.33 -4.82 -27.44
N PRO A 2 -3.52 -5.83 -27.05
CA PRO A 2 -2.89 -5.81 -25.73
C PRO A 2 -1.61 -4.96 -25.79
N ALA A 3 -1.62 -3.80 -25.14
CA ALA A 3 -0.48 -2.89 -25.11
C ALA A 3 0.69 -3.51 -24.33
N LYS A 4 1.74 -3.89 -25.07
CA LYS A 4 3.06 -4.30 -24.55
C LYS A 4 3.65 -3.15 -23.72
N LYS A 5 3.74 -3.32 -22.39
CA LYS A 5 4.43 -2.37 -21.51
C LYS A 5 5.94 -2.57 -21.62
N LYS A 6 6.65 -1.58 -22.19
CA LYS A 6 8.11 -1.50 -22.18
C LYS A 6 8.58 -1.02 -20.79
N PRO A 7 9.63 -1.60 -20.19
CA PRO A 7 10.19 -1.09 -18.94
C PRO A 7 10.99 0.19 -19.24
N SER A 8 10.38 1.36 -19.05
CA SER A 8 11.12 2.62 -19.10
C SER A 8 11.85 2.82 -17.78
N ASN A 9 13.19 2.77 -17.84
CA ASN A 9 14.15 3.09 -16.78
C ASN A 9 14.17 4.59 -16.44
N LYS A 10 13.02 5.27 -16.44
CA LYS A 10 12.91 6.68 -16.04
C LYS A 10 12.70 6.76 -14.52
N PRO A 11 13.29 7.74 -13.84
CA PRO A 11 12.96 8.00 -12.45
C PRO A 11 11.44 8.20 -12.36
N PRO A 12 10.77 7.50 -11.43
CA PRO A 12 9.33 7.48 -11.36
C PRO A 12 8.82 8.91 -11.17
N THR A 13 7.99 9.36 -12.10
CA THR A 13 7.30 10.64 -12.00
C THR A 13 6.36 10.63 -10.79
N SER A 14 5.99 11.80 -10.29
CA SER A 14 5.03 11.97 -9.18
C SER A 14 3.76 11.15 -9.37
N ALA A 15 3.23 11.12 -10.60
CA ALA A 15 2.06 10.33 -10.96
C ALA A 15 2.29 8.82 -10.94
N GLU A 16 3.51 8.35 -11.24
CA GLU A 16 3.87 6.93 -11.14
C GLU A 16 3.99 6.48 -9.69
N LEU A 17 4.50 7.33 -8.80
CA LEU A 17 4.52 7.07 -7.36
C LEU A 17 3.11 6.90 -6.80
N VAL A 18 2.18 7.79 -7.16
CA VAL A 18 0.76 7.69 -6.76
C VAL A 18 0.13 6.41 -7.30
N LYS A 19 0.39 6.06 -8.57
CA LYS A 19 -0.12 4.83 -9.18
C LYS A 19 0.42 3.58 -8.50
N GLU A 20 1.72 3.55 -8.18
CA GLU A 20 2.33 2.42 -7.49
C GLU A 20 1.83 2.31 -6.04
N ALA A 21 1.68 3.43 -5.33
CA ALA A 21 1.06 3.44 -4.00
C ALA A 21 -0.36 2.85 -4.07
N CYS A 22 -1.21 3.31 -4.99
CA CYS A 22 -2.55 2.75 -5.19
C CYS A 22 -2.51 1.26 -5.53
N ARG A 23 -1.57 0.82 -6.38
CA ARG A 23 -1.40 -0.58 -6.76
C ARG A 23 -1.05 -1.45 -5.55
N ARG A 24 -0.09 -1.02 -4.72
CA ARG A 24 0.32 -1.75 -3.52
C ARG A 24 -0.78 -1.82 -2.47
N ILE A 25 -1.55 -0.74 -2.26
CA ILE A 25 -2.67 -0.77 -1.32
C ILE A 25 -3.75 -1.77 -1.79
N ARG A 26 -4.07 -1.78 -3.10
CA ARG A 26 -5.01 -2.77 -3.66
C ARG A 26 -4.50 -4.20 -3.51
N LEU A 27 -3.20 -4.43 -3.78
CA LEU A 27 -2.59 -5.75 -3.62
C LEU A 27 -2.66 -6.22 -2.17
N ALA A 28 -2.30 -5.35 -1.22
CA ALA A 28 -2.43 -5.64 0.20
C ALA A 28 -3.88 -5.98 0.57
N ARG A 29 -4.86 -5.24 0.05
CA ARG A 29 -6.29 -5.53 0.28
C ARG A 29 -6.72 -6.86 -0.32
N SER A 30 -6.29 -7.21 -1.53
CA SER A 30 -6.56 -8.53 -2.12
C SER A 30 -5.91 -9.66 -1.32
N LEU A 31 -4.71 -9.47 -0.79
CA LEU A 31 -4.04 -10.44 0.10
C LEU A 31 -4.76 -10.57 1.44
N TRP A 32 -5.31 -9.47 1.96
CA TRP A 32 -6.17 -9.46 3.13
C TRP A 32 -7.44 -10.27 2.90
N ASP A 33 -8.16 -10.02 1.79
CA ASP A 33 -9.38 -10.75 1.43
C ASP A 33 -9.08 -12.25 1.22
N ALA A 34 -7.89 -12.58 0.72
CA ALA A 34 -7.40 -13.95 0.58
C ALA A 34 -6.85 -14.56 1.89
N HIS A 35 -6.98 -13.86 3.03
CA HIS A 35 -6.50 -14.28 4.36
C HIS A 35 -4.98 -14.58 4.43
N LYS A 36 -4.20 -14.04 3.48
CA LYS A 36 -2.73 -14.18 3.44
C LYS A 36 -2.07 -13.09 4.30
N ASN A 37 -2.30 -13.16 5.61
CA ASN A 37 -1.94 -12.09 6.56
C ASN A 37 -0.46 -11.72 6.57
N ALA A 38 0.45 -12.68 6.39
CA ALA A 38 1.89 -12.41 6.33
C ALA A 38 2.26 -11.59 5.08
N ALA A 39 1.77 -12.00 3.91
CA ALA A 39 2.01 -11.27 2.66
C ALA A 39 1.30 -9.90 2.66
N CYS A 40 0.08 -9.84 3.22
CA CYS A 40 -0.63 -8.58 3.41
C CYS A 40 0.19 -7.60 4.25
N ARG A 41 0.80 -8.05 5.36
CA ARG A 41 1.69 -7.20 6.18
C ARG A 41 2.85 -6.63 5.36
N ALA A 42 3.54 -7.48 4.62
CA ALA A 42 4.69 -7.08 3.82
C ALA A 42 4.32 -6.04 2.73
N GLU A 43 3.27 -6.30 1.96
CA GLU A 43 2.81 -5.37 0.91
C GLU A 43 2.24 -4.08 1.48
N ARG A 44 1.63 -4.15 2.66
CA ARG A 44 1.09 -2.99 3.34
C ARG A 44 2.18 -2.11 3.95
N ALA A 45 3.23 -2.68 4.54
CA ALA A 45 4.40 -1.91 5.01
C ALA A 45 5.05 -1.13 3.86
N LYS A 46 5.25 -1.81 2.73
CA LYS A 46 5.70 -1.22 1.47
C LYS A 46 4.77 -0.11 0.94
N ALA A 47 3.46 -0.24 1.13
CA ALA A 47 2.47 0.76 0.73
C ALA A 47 2.51 1.99 1.66
N MET A 48 2.68 1.78 2.97
CA MET A 48 2.86 2.86 3.95
C MET A 48 4.11 3.68 3.65
N GLU A 49 5.25 3.01 3.44
CA GLU A 49 6.52 3.68 3.14
C GLU A 49 6.41 4.56 1.87
N LEU A 50 5.75 4.06 0.82
CA LEU A 50 5.48 4.85 -0.38
C LEU A 50 4.54 6.02 -0.08
N TYR A 51 3.47 5.79 0.66
CA TYR A 51 2.48 6.82 1.00
C TYR A 51 3.09 7.96 1.83
N GLU A 52 3.98 7.63 2.77
CA GLU A 52 4.72 8.61 3.57
C GLU A 52 5.66 9.48 2.74
N ARG A 53 6.24 8.91 1.67
CA ARG A 53 7.07 9.65 0.70
C ARG A 53 6.26 10.56 -0.23
N LEU A 54 4.94 10.37 -0.36
CA LEU A 54 4.09 11.22 -1.19
C LEU A 54 3.89 12.59 -0.55
N THR A 55 3.88 13.64 -1.38
CA THR A 55 3.51 15.00 -0.96
C THR A 55 2.00 15.10 -0.70
N HIS A 56 1.54 16.19 -0.06
CA HIS A 56 0.12 16.41 0.23
C HIS A 56 -0.76 16.29 -1.02
N GLU A 57 -0.42 17.01 -2.08
CA GLU A 57 -1.15 16.99 -3.36
C GLU A 57 -1.19 15.58 -4.00
N GLN A 58 -0.11 14.81 -3.84
CA GLN A 58 -0.05 13.44 -4.36
C GLN A 58 -0.93 12.48 -3.54
N ARG A 59 -1.02 12.69 -2.22
CA ARG A 59 -1.90 11.90 -1.34
C ARG A 59 -3.37 12.19 -1.64
N GLU A 60 -3.73 13.40 -2.01
CA GLU A 60 -5.10 13.74 -2.43
C GLU A 60 -5.54 13.00 -3.69
N GLN A 61 -4.60 12.72 -4.61
CA GLN A 61 -4.86 11.89 -5.79
C GLN A 61 -5.09 10.42 -5.46
N VAL A 62 -4.72 9.95 -4.27
CA VAL A 62 -5.00 8.58 -3.81
C VAL A 62 -6.48 8.51 -3.41
N PRO A 63 -7.27 7.56 -3.95
CA PRO A 63 -8.67 7.38 -3.57
C PRO A 63 -8.83 7.27 -2.06
N GLU A 64 -9.78 8.02 -1.50
CA GLU A 64 -10.02 8.10 -0.06
C GLU A 64 -10.20 6.72 0.58
N GLN A 65 -10.94 5.82 -0.08
CA GLN A 65 -11.16 4.45 0.41
C GLN A 65 -9.85 3.68 0.63
N LEU A 66 -8.83 3.91 -0.22
CA LEU A 66 -7.51 3.28 -0.06
C LEU A 66 -6.73 3.92 1.09
N ARG A 67 -6.82 5.25 1.27
CA ARG A 67 -6.20 5.97 2.38
C ARG A 67 -6.79 5.52 3.73
N VAL A 68 -8.12 5.46 3.82
CA VAL A 68 -8.84 4.99 5.00
C VAL A 68 -8.48 3.54 5.30
N TRP A 69 -8.48 2.65 4.29
CA TRP A 69 -8.10 1.25 4.51
C TRP A 69 -6.66 1.14 5.04
N LEU A 70 -5.72 1.85 4.42
CA LEU A 70 -4.30 1.82 4.79
C LEU A 70 -4.08 2.28 6.23
N ARG A 71 -4.80 3.32 6.67
CA ARG A 71 -4.70 3.90 8.03
C ARG A 71 -5.50 3.08 9.07
N TYR A 72 -6.76 2.77 8.80
CA TYR A 72 -7.64 2.07 9.75
C TYR A 72 -7.24 0.60 9.95
N ARG A 73 -6.84 -0.13 8.90
CA ARG A 73 -6.33 -1.50 9.07
C ARG A 73 -4.96 -1.55 9.69
N SER A 74 -4.18 -0.47 9.59
CA SER A 74 -2.90 -0.36 10.27
C SER A 74 -3.03 -0.63 11.76
N GLU A 75 -3.82 0.23 12.38
CA GLU A 75 -3.85 0.36 13.82
C GLU A 75 -4.49 -0.87 14.45
N LYS A 76 -5.58 -1.35 13.84
CA LYS A 76 -6.40 -2.41 14.44
C LYS A 76 -5.85 -3.82 14.28
N TYR A 77 -5.07 -4.12 13.24
CA TYR A 77 -4.65 -5.50 12.92
C TYR A 77 -3.15 -5.69 12.75
N PHE A 78 -2.41 -4.59 12.66
CA PHE A 78 -0.99 -4.61 12.36
C PHE A 78 -0.18 -3.66 13.24
N GLY A 79 -0.79 -3.04 14.25
CA GLY A 79 -0.07 -2.31 15.28
C GLY A 79 0.66 -3.27 16.21
N ASP A 80 1.67 -2.79 16.93
CA ASP A 80 2.48 -3.51 17.92
C ASP A 80 1.66 -4.12 19.10
N HIS A 81 0.34 -4.01 19.09
CA HIS A 81 -0.58 -4.67 20.01
C HIS A 81 -0.68 -6.20 19.83
N THR A 82 0.32 -6.85 19.21
CA THR A 82 0.66 -8.21 19.61
C THR A 82 1.62 -8.12 20.78
N THR A 83 1.08 -7.83 21.97
CA THR A 83 1.71 -8.34 23.19
C THR A 83 1.83 -9.85 22.98
N PRO A 84 3.05 -10.44 22.95
CA PRO A 84 3.16 -11.88 23.02
C PRO A 84 2.48 -12.30 24.34
N PRO A 85 1.51 -13.25 24.35
CA PRO A 85 1.21 -13.92 25.61
C PRO A 85 2.52 -14.57 26.06
N GLY A 86 2.92 -14.27 27.30
CA GLY A 86 4.28 -14.49 27.81
C GLY A 86 4.89 -15.88 27.52
N GLY A 87 6.20 -15.86 27.35
CA GLY A 87 7.10 -17.01 27.43
C GLY A 87 8.34 -16.59 28.19
#